data_AF-A0A381WG46-F1
#
_entry.id   AF-A0A381WG46-F1
#
_cell.length_a   1.000
_cell.length_b   1.000
_cell.length_c   1.000
_cell.angle_alpha   90.00
_cell.angle_beta   90.00
_cell.angle_gamma   90.00
#
_symmetry.space_group_name_H-M   'P 1'
#
loop_
_entity.id
_entity.type
_entity.pdbx_description
1 polymer ?
#
loop_
_entity_poly.entity_id
_entity_poly.type
_entity_poly.pdbx_seq_one_letter_code
_entity_poly.pdbx_strand_id
1 'polypeptide(L)' 'MTKTLFQIVSEVMNIPIEKISDSSGPESIPEWDSFNMFVLLAEIEKEFNVNFSLEETLQIKTVGDFRKKSGVA' A
#
# COMPACT_ATOMS: atom_id res chain seq x y z
N MET A 1 18.30 -4.28 -1.21
CA MET A 1 17.54 -3.77 -2.37
C MET A 1 16.32 -3.08 -1.79
N THR A 2 16.10 -1.80 -2.11
CA THR A 2 14.89 -1.10 -1.68
C THR A 2 13.72 -1.56 -2.55
N LYS A 3 12.61 -1.96 -1.93
CA LYS A 3 11.39 -2.36 -2.64
C LYS A 3 10.63 -1.11 -3.09
N THR A 4 10.03 -1.19 -4.28
CA THR A 4 9.06 -0.19 -4.75
C THR A 4 7.70 -0.42 -4.09
N LEU A 5 6.86 0.62 -4.05
CA LEU A 5 5.50 0.51 -3.50
C LEU A 5 4.70 -0.62 -4.16
N PHE A 6 4.78 -0.75 -5.49
CA PHE A 6 4.07 -1.81 -6.20
C PHE A 6 4.59 -3.21 -5.89
N GLN A 7 5.88 -3.38 -5.59
CA GLN A 7 6.42 -4.66 -5.13
C GLN A 7 5.86 -5.05 -3.77
N ILE A 8 5.78 -4.10 -2.82
CA ILE A 8 5.19 -4.37 -1.51
C ILE A 8 3.71 -4.76 -1.65
N VAL A 9 2.94 -4.02 -2.45
CA VAL A 9 1.52 -4.35 -2.71
C VAL A 9 1.39 -5.72 -3.36
N SER A 10 2.24 -6.05 -4.34
CA SER A 10 2.25 -7.36 -5.02
C SER A 10 2.50 -8.51 -4.05
N GLU A 11 3.47 -8.36 -3.15
CA GLU A 11 3.81 -9.38 -2.15
C GLU A 11 2.72 -9.56 -1.09
N VAL A 12 2.18 -8.46 -0.54
CA VAL A 12 1.14 -8.51 0.50
C VAL A 12 -0.19 -9.03 -0.04
N MET A 13 -0.57 -8.57 -1.23
CA MET A 13 -1.84 -8.95 -1.85
C MET A 13 -1.73 -10.26 -2.66
N ASN A 14 -0.51 -10.81 -2.82
CA ASN A 14 -0.24 -12.02 -3.60
C ASN A 14 -0.80 -11.96 -5.04
N ILE A 15 -0.62 -10.82 -5.71
CA ILE A 15 -1.04 -10.59 -7.10
C ILE A 15 0.12 -10.11 -7.98
N PRO A 16 0.10 -10.37 -9.30
CA PRO A 16 1.14 -9.88 -10.21
C PRO A 16 1.25 -8.35 -10.21
N ILE A 17 2.48 -7.84 -10.22
CA ILE A 17 2.76 -6.39 -10.17
C ILE A 17 2.16 -5.64 -11.36
N GLU A 18 2.01 -6.30 -12.50
CA GLU A 18 1.44 -5.74 -13.74
C GLU A 18 -0.07 -5.44 -13.62
N LYS A 19 -0.74 -6.00 -12.60
CA LYS A 19 -2.16 -5.71 -12.30
C LYS A 19 -2.35 -4.55 -11.32
N ILE A 20 -1.26 -3.96 -10.85
CA ILE A 20 -1.28 -2.92 -9.82
C ILE A 20 -1.10 -1.55 -10.48
N SER A 21 -1.92 -0.61 -10.06
CA SER A 21 -1.89 0.79 -10.50
C SER A 21 -2.13 1.70 -9.30
N ASP A 22 -1.89 3.00 -9.46
CA ASP A 22 -2.19 3.97 -8.40
C ASP A 22 -3.68 4.02 -8.04
N SER A 23 -4.58 3.66 -8.96
CA SER A 23 -6.02 3.56 -8.70
C SER A 23 -6.44 2.25 -8.03
N SER A 24 -5.54 1.27 -7.91
CA SER A 24 -5.87 -0.01 -7.30
C SER A 24 -6.12 0.15 -5.80
N GLY A 25 -7.15 -0.53 -5.29
CA GLY A 25 -7.56 -0.53 -3.88
C GLY A 25 -8.54 -1.67 -3.59
N PRO A 26 -9.28 -1.62 -2.47
CA PRO A 26 -10.26 -2.65 -2.07
C PRO A 26 -11.32 -2.98 -3.11
N GLU A 27 -11.70 -2.00 -3.95
CA GLU A 27 -12.69 -2.23 -5.02
C GLU A 27 -12.14 -3.07 -6.18
N SER A 28 -10.83 -3.09 -6.38
CA SER A 28 -10.17 -3.75 -7.52
C SER A 28 -9.34 -4.98 -7.12
N ILE A 29 -8.90 -5.06 -5.85
CA ILE A 29 -8.06 -6.12 -5.31
C ILE A 29 -8.85 -6.83 -4.22
N PRO A 30 -9.42 -8.02 -4.49
CA PRO A 30 -10.21 -8.78 -3.52
C PRO A 30 -9.47 -9.10 -2.22
N GLU A 31 -8.16 -9.29 -2.30
CA GLU A 31 -7.28 -9.60 -1.18
C GLU A 31 -7.04 -8.39 -0.26
N TRP A 32 -7.41 -7.19 -0.69
CA TRP A 32 -7.26 -5.97 0.11
C TRP A 32 -8.39 -5.86 1.14
N ASP A 33 -8.31 -6.71 2.16
CA ASP A 33 -9.17 -6.69 3.34
C ASP A 33 -8.55 -5.87 4.50
N SER A 34 -9.21 -5.86 5.65
CA SER A 34 -8.72 -5.14 6.82
C SER A 34 -7.38 -5.67 7.33
N PHE A 35 -7.13 -6.97 7.23
CA PHE A 35 -5.89 -7.57 7.73
C PHE A 35 -4.72 -7.23 6.80
N ASN A 36 -4.87 -7.44 5.49
CA ASN A 36 -3.85 -7.12 4.51
C ASN A 36 -3.59 -5.62 4.41
N MET A 37 -4.57 -4.76 4.69
CA MET A 37 -4.33 -3.32 4.85
C MET A 37 -3.35 -3.01 6.00
N PHE A 38 -3.47 -3.67 7.15
CA PHE A 38 -2.54 -3.49 8.27
C PHE A 38 -1.14 -4.03 7.95
N VAL A 39 -1.05 -5.19 7.28
CA VAL A 39 0.24 -5.73 6.83
C VAL A 39 0.90 -4.78 5.82
N LEU A 40 0.13 -4.25 4.87
CA LEU A 40 0.61 -3.31 3.86
C LEU A 40 1.14 -2.02 4.50
N LEU A 41 0.40 -1.44 5.45
CA LEU A 41 0.85 -0.28 6.22
C LEU A 41 2.20 -0.54 6.88
N ALA A 42 2.32 -1.64 7.63
CA ALA A 42 3.54 -1.97 8.38
C ALA A 42 4.76 -2.17 7.47
N GLU A 43 4.59 -2.83 6.32
CA GLU A 43 5.69 -3.03 5.37
C GLU A 43 6.10 -1.71 4.68
N ILE A 44 5.15 -0.84 4.34
CA ILE A 44 5.44 0.49 3.76
C ILE A 44 6.16 1.39 4.77
N GLU A 45 5.67 1.44 6.01
CA GLU A 45 6.31 2.22 7.09
C GLU A 45 7.76 1.79 7.31
N LYS A 46 7.99 0.48 7.34
CA LYS A 46 9.32 -0.11 7.50
C LYS A 46 10.23 0.15 6.30
N GLU A 47 9.75 -0.06 5.08
CA GLU A 47 10.58 0.06 3.86
C GLU A 47 10.98 1.51 3.58
N PHE A 48 10.05 2.46 3.77
CA PHE A 48 10.28 3.87 3.48
C PHE A 48 10.62 4.71 4.71
N ASN A 49 10.69 4.10 5.90
CA ASN A 49 10.92 4.78 7.17
C ASN A 49 9.95 5.95 7.41
N VAL A 50 8.67 5.71 7.12
CA VAL A 50 7.55 6.64 7.34
C VAL A 50 6.65 6.09 8.44
N ASN A 51 5.77 6.92 9.02
CA ASN A 51 4.76 6.48 9.98
C ASN A 51 3.45 7.18 9.62
N PHE A 52 2.36 6.43 9.50
CA PHE A 52 1.04 6.97 9.23
C PHE A 52 0.27 7.15 10.53
N SER A 53 -0.36 8.30 10.70
CA SER A 53 -1.34 8.49 11.76
C SER A 53 -2.62 7.69 11.49
N LEU A 54 -3.43 7.52 12.54
CA LEU A 54 -4.75 6.92 12.41
C LEU A 54 -5.63 7.68 11.40
N GLU A 55 -5.58 9.02 11.43
CA GLU A 55 -6.36 9.87 10.51
C GLU A 55 -5.94 9.67 9.06
N GLU A 56 -4.63 9.59 8.79
CA GLU A 56 -4.11 9.32 7.44
C GLU A 56 -4.49 7.92 6.97
N THR A 57 -4.39 6.93 7.86
CA THR A 57 -4.78 5.55 7.58
C THR A 57 -6.23 5.44 7.13
N LEU A 58 -7.15 6.16 7.79
CA LEU A 58 -8.56 6.19 7.42
C LEU A 58 -8.84 6.85 6.07
N GLN A 59 -7.89 7.64 5.55
CA GLN A 59 -8.00 8.31 4.26
C GLN A 59 -7.39 7.50 3.11
N ILE A 60 -6.58 6.47 3.41
CA ILE A 60 -5.96 5.63 2.38
C ILE A 60 -7.01 4.67 1.80
N LYS A 61 -7.28 4.80 0.50
CA LYS A 61 -8.22 3.95 -0.23
C LYS A 61 -7.59 3.25 -1.43
N THR A 62 -6.48 3.78 -1.92
CA THR A 62 -5.79 3.30 -3.11
C THR A 62 -4.28 3.29 -2.92
N VAL A 63 -3.57 2.56 -3.78
CA VAL A 63 -2.09 2.56 -3.82
C VAL A 63 -1.55 3.98 -3.98
N GLY A 64 -2.20 4.82 -4.80
CA GLY A 64 -1.81 6.21 -5.01
C GLY A 64 -1.92 7.08 -3.75
N ASP A 65 -2.79 6.73 -2.80
CA ASP A 65 -2.91 7.48 -1.54
C ASP A 65 -1.70 7.28 -0.64
N PHE A 66 -1.10 6.08 -0.64
CA PHE A 66 0.18 5.85 0.05
C PHE A 66 1.28 6.75 -0.51
N ARG A 67 1.36 6.90 -1.84
CA ARG A 67 2.35 7.78 -2.48
C ARG A 67 2.19 9.24 -2.04
N LYS A 68 0.94 9.73 -2.02
CA LYS A 68 0.62 11.11 -1.61
C LYS A 68 0.93 11.37 -0.13
N LYS A 69 0.68 10.40 0.75
CA LYS A 69 0.82 10.55 2.20
C LYS A 69 2.24 10.30 2.69
N SER A 70 2.97 9.38 2.07
CA SER A 70 4.36 9.06 2.43
C SER A 70 5.39 10.01 1.81
N GLY A 71 5.03 10.76 0.76
CA GLY A 71 5.98 11.57 0.00
C GLY A 71 7.02 10.74 -0.77
N VAL A 72 6.80 9.43 -0.87
CA VAL A 72 7.65 8.48 -1.61
C VAL A 72 7.26 8.57 -3.09
N ALA A 73 8.22 8.88 -3.96
CA ALA A 73 8.01 8.97 -5.41
C ALA A 73 7.98 7.58 -6.07
#